data_AF-A0AA46QD98-F1
#
_entry.id   AF-A0AA46QD98-F1
#
_cell.length_a   1.000
_cell.length_b   1.000
_cell.length_c   1.000
_cell.angle_alpha   90.00
_cell.angle_beta   90.00
_cell.angle_gamma   90.00
#
_symmetry.space_group_name_H-M   'P 1'
#
loop_
_entity.id
_entity.type
_entity.pdbx_description
1 polymer ?
#
loop_
_entity_poly.entity_id
_entity_poly.type
_entity_poly.pdbx_seq_one_letter_code
_entity_poly.pdbx_strand_id
1 'polypeptide(L)'
;MKYTPIGIDIAKHLMQVHFIDKHTGEVIDKQIKRDSLLEYFSNREPCLIGMEACGGSLHWARELEKLGNKVRLLQGKFVKACVMGNKNDVMDARAIWMAVQQPAKAVAVKTEEQQAVLHRGPQHRLQQSWI
;
A
#
# COMPACT_ATOMS: atom_id res chain seq x y z
N MET A 1 -0.06 -14.63 14.55
CA MET A 1 -0.56 -13.46 13.78
C MET A 1 -1.89 -13.83 13.13
N LYS A 2 -2.97 -13.05 13.36
CA LYS A 2 -4.34 -13.36 12.87
C LYS A 2 -4.51 -13.28 11.34
N TYR A 3 -3.65 -12.52 10.65
CA TYR A 3 -3.73 -12.32 9.20
C TYR A 3 -2.39 -12.62 8.53
N THR A 4 -2.41 -12.98 7.24
CA THR A 4 -1.19 -13.16 6.45
C THR A 4 -0.70 -11.80 5.96
N PRO A 5 0.55 -11.40 6.30
CA PRO A 5 1.10 -10.13 5.84
C PRO A 5 1.45 -10.23 4.35
N ILE A 6 1.02 -9.25 3.58
CA ILE A 6 1.26 -9.13 2.14
C ILE A 6 1.78 -7.72 1.86
N GLY A 7 2.88 -7.61 1.14
CA GLY A 7 3.37 -6.34 0.59
C GLY A 7 2.92 -6.17 -0.84
N ILE A 8 2.39 -5.00 -1.18
CA ILE A 8 2.01 -4.65 -2.54
C ILE A 8 2.69 -3.34 -2.92
N ASP A 9 3.51 -3.39 -3.97
CA ASP A 9 3.96 -2.20 -4.68
C ASP A 9 3.03 -1.91 -5.86
N ILE A 10 2.62 -0.64 -5.99
CA ILE A 10 1.55 -0.22 -6.90
C ILE A 10 2.13 0.62 -8.02
N ALA A 11 2.07 0.10 -9.24
CA ALA A 11 2.44 0.83 -10.44
C ALA A 11 1.21 1.13 -11.32
N LYS A 12 1.45 1.78 -12.47
CA LYS A 12 0.38 2.22 -13.38
C LYS A 12 -0.39 1.04 -13.98
N HIS A 13 0.28 -0.06 -14.33
CA HIS A 13 -0.30 -1.19 -15.06
C HIS A 13 -0.10 -2.54 -14.36
N LEU A 14 0.99 -2.68 -13.61
CA LEU A 14 1.36 -3.89 -12.91
C LEU A 14 1.49 -3.58 -11.42
N MET A 15 1.07 -4.54 -10.62
CA MET A 15 1.14 -4.52 -9.17
C MET A 15 2.08 -5.66 -8.77
N GLN A 16 3.13 -5.37 -8.02
CA GLN A 16 4.01 -6.40 -7.50
C GLN A 16 3.52 -6.82 -6.12
N VAL A 17 3.28 -8.11 -5.95
CA VAL A 17 2.84 -8.71 -4.69
C VAL A 17 3.96 -9.58 -4.13
N HIS A 18 4.22 -9.42 -2.83
CA HIS A 18 5.16 -10.22 -2.07
C HIS A 18 4.52 -10.73 -0.79
N PHE A 19 4.59 -12.04 -0.53
CA PHE A 19 4.27 -12.61 0.78
C PHE A 19 4.94 -13.97 0.97
N ILE A 20 4.92 -14.47 2.20
CA ILE A 20 5.36 -15.82 2.53
C ILE A 20 4.11 -16.64 2.87
N ASP A 21 3.94 -17.75 2.18
CA ASP A 21 2.86 -18.69 2.48
C ASP A 21 3.12 -19.34 3.84
N LYS A 22 2.15 -19.27 4.74
CA LYS A 22 2.32 -19.73 6.12
C LYS A 22 2.34 -21.24 6.27
N HIS A 23 1.76 -21.97 5.32
CA HIS A 23 1.65 -23.42 5.38
C HIS A 23 2.88 -24.09 4.78
N THR A 24 3.37 -23.54 3.67
CA THR A 24 4.49 -24.10 2.90
C THR A 24 5.82 -23.41 3.19
N GLY A 25 5.80 -22.18 3.69
CA GLY A 25 7.00 -21.34 3.86
C GLY A 25 7.53 -20.77 2.54
N GLU A 26 6.82 -20.98 1.42
CA GLU A 26 7.26 -20.51 0.10
C GLU A 26 7.17 -18.98 0.01
N VAL A 27 8.19 -18.38 -0.60
CA VAL A 27 8.19 -16.96 -0.95
C VAL A 27 7.45 -16.78 -2.26
N ILE A 28 6.37 -16.01 -2.24
CA ILE A 28 5.56 -15.71 -3.41
C ILE A 28 5.84 -14.27 -3.86
N ASP A 29 6.49 -14.17 -5.02
CA ASP A 29 6.72 -12.92 -5.75
C ASP A 29 5.94 -12.95 -7.06
N LYS A 30 4.89 -12.12 -7.16
CA LYS A 30 3.98 -12.16 -8.30
C LYS A 30 3.63 -10.78 -8.84
N GLN A 31 3.77 -10.62 -10.16
CA GLN A 31 3.21 -9.48 -10.88
C GLN A 31 1.75 -9.77 -11.25
N ILE A 32 0.87 -8.83 -10.91
CA ILE A 32 -0.56 -8.90 -11.19
C ILE A 32 -0.95 -7.67 -11.99
N LYS A 33 -1.75 -7.84 -13.04
CA LYS A 33 -2.30 -6.72 -13.79
C LYS A 33 -3.25 -5.92 -12.89
N ARG A 34 -3.24 -4.60 -13.06
CA ARG A 34 -4.09 -3.66 -12.30
C ARG A 34 -5.54 -4.14 -12.17
N ASP A 35 -6.14 -4.55 -13.29
CA ASP A 35 -7.57 -4.92 -13.35
C ASP A 35 -7.87 -6.28 -12.69
N SER A 36 -6.85 -7.15 -12.56
CA SER A 36 -6.97 -8.46 -11.92
C SER A 36 -6.67 -8.44 -10.42
N LEU A 37 -6.30 -7.29 -9.86
CA LEU A 37 -5.89 -7.20 -8.45
C LEU A 37 -7.04 -7.58 -7.50
N LEU A 38 -8.25 -7.05 -7.73
CA LEU A 38 -9.39 -7.31 -6.85
C LEU A 38 -9.83 -8.77 -6.93
N GLU A 39 -9.88 -9.34 -8.13
CA GLU A 39 -10.20 -10.76 -8.33
C GLU A 39 -9.17 -11.68 -7.66
N TYR A 40 -7.89 -11.28 -7.66
CA TYR A 40 -6.85 -12.03 -6.96
C TYR A 40 -7.07 -12.07 -5.43
N PHE A 41 -7.59 -10.99 -4.85
CA PHE A 41 -7.86 -10.90 -3.42
C PHE A 41 -9.27 -11.35 -3.01
N SER A 42 -10.23 -11.40 -3.94
CA SER A 42 -11.61 -11.86 -3.63
C SER A 42 -11.66 -13.36 -3.32
N ASN A 43 -10.74 -14.14 -3.88
CA ASN A 43 -10.67 -15.60 -3.68
C ASN A 43 -9.79 -16.00 -2.49
N ARG A 44 -9.40 -15.06 -1.63
CA ARG A 44 -8.49 -15.29 -0.50
C ARG A 44 -9.16 -14.98 0.83
N GLU A 45 -8.66 -15.63 1.88
CA GLU A 45 -9.00 -15.22 3.23
C GLU A 45 -8.49 -13.80 3.52
N PRO A 46 -9.16 -13.04 4.41
CA PRO A 46 -8.72 -11.71 4.81
C PRO A 46 -7.24 -11.64 5.16
N CYS A 47 -6.51 -10.72 4.52
CA CYS A 47 -5.08 -10.53 4.70
C CYS A 47 -4.74 -9.18 5.34
N LEU A 48 -3.51 -9.05 5.85
CA LEU A 48 -2.93 -7.77 6.25
C LEU A 48 -2.09 -7.24 5.09
N ILE A 49 -2.60 -6.25 4.39
CA ILE A 49 -1.97 -5.69 3.19
C ILE A 49 -1.21 -4.42 3.55
N GLY A 50 0.09 -4.42 3.29
CA GLY A 50 0.93 -3.23 3.31
C GLY A 50 1.02 -2.63 1.91
N MET A 51 0.96 -1.31 1.83
CA MET A 51 1.14 -0.54 0.58
C MET A 51 1.87 0.77 0.87
N GLU A 52 2.71 1.24 -0.04
CA GLU A 52 3.25 2.60 0.05
C GLU A 52 2.13 3.63 -0.17
N ALA A 53 2.14 4.69 0.63
CA ALA A 53 1.27 5.85 0.43
C ALA A 53 1.70 6.64 -0.81
N CYS A 54 0.96 6.48 -1.91
CA CYS A 54 1.17 7.18 -3.17
C CYS A 54 -0.17 7.72 -3.72
N GLY A 55 -0.14 8.45 -4.84
CA GLY A 55 -1.35 9.09 -5.41
C GLY A 55 -2.49 8.12 -5.72
N GLY A 56 -2.19 6.84 -5.99
CA GLY A 56 -3.19 5.79 -6.25
C GLY A 56 -3.50 4.87 -5.07
N SER A 57 -2.75 4.95 -3.97
CA SER A 57 -2.84 3.95 -2.90
C SER A 57 -4.13 4.02 -2.10
N LEU A 58 -4.73 5.22 -1.98
CA LEU A 58 -5.97 5.42 -1.22
C LEU A 58 -7.16 4.71 -1.87
N HIS A 59 -7.30 4.80 -3.19
CA HIS A 59 -8.34 4.09 -3.93
C HIS A 59 -8.22 2.58 -3.69
N TRP A 60 -7.02 2.03 -3.89
CA TRP A 60 -6.75 0.61 -3.69
C TRP A 60 -6.96 0.14 -2.26
N ALA A 61 -6.58 0.96 -1.27
CA ALA A 61 -6.82 0.63 0.13
C ALA A 61 -8.32 0.44 0.40
N ARG A 62 -9.18 1.35 -0.08
CA ARG A 62 -10.63 1.25 0.10
C ARG A 62 -11.21 0.02 -0.58
N GLU A 63 -10.81 -0.27 -1.83
CA GLU A 63 -11.31 -1.43 -2.56
C GLU A 63 -10.90 -2.75 -1.90
N LEU A 64 -9.67 -2.85 -1.41
CA LEU A 64 -9.18 -4.03 -0.71
C LEU A 64 -9.83 -4.19 0.68
N GLU A 65 -10.12 -3.09 1.38
CA GLU A 65 -10.86 -3.09 2.65
C GLU A 65 -12.31 -3.55 2.47
N LYS A 66 -12.97 -3.19 1.35
CA LYS A 66 -14.32 -3.70 1.02
C LYS A 66 -14.37 -5.22 0.87
N LEU A 67 -13.28 -5.84 0.41
CA LEU A 67 -13.13 -7.30 0.34
C LEU A 67 -12.84 -7.94 1.71
N GLY A 68 -12.82 -7.16 2.80
CA GLY A 68 -12.57 -7.64 4.16
C GLY A 68 -11.09 -7.68 4.57
N ASN A 69 -10.17 -7.24 3.70
CA ASN A 69 -8.76 -7.17 4.03
C ASN A 69 -8.47 -6.00 4.99
N LYS A 70 -7.44 -6.14 5.81
CA LYS A 70 -6.92 -5.03 6.61
C LYS A 70 -5.79 -4.36 5.83
N VAL A 71 -5.94 -3.09 5.46
CA VAL A 71 -4.90 -2.36 4.72
C VAL A 71 -4.14 -1.41 5.66
N ARG A 72 -2.82 -1.33 5.48
CA ARG A 72 -1.93 -0.37 6.14
C ARG A 72 -1.15 0.37 5.06
N LEU A 73 -1.45 1.66 4.92
CA LEU A 73 -0.63 2.57 4.12
C LEU A 73 0.62 2.95 4.92
N LEU A 74 1.78 2.88 4.29
CA LEU A 74 3.08 3.14 4.90
C LEU A 74 3.72 4.37 4.25
N GLN A 75 4.46 5.15 5.03
CA GLN A 75 5.19 6.29 4.50
C GLN A 75 6.35 5.80 3.61
N GLY A 76 6.54 6.40 2.43
CA GLY A 76 7.63 6.01 1.52
C GLY A 76 9.02 6.06 2.16
N LYS A 77 9.28 7.02 3.06
CA LYS A 77 10.54 7.08 3.82
C LYS A 77 10.77 5.84 4.68
N PHE A 78 9.70 5.30 5.27
CA PHE A 78 9.76 4.11 6.12
C PHE A 78 9.96 2.86 5.26
N VAL A 79 9.23 2.73 4.15
CA VAL A 79 9.40 1.63 3.19
C VAL A 79 10.83 1.62 2.64
N LYS A 80 11.35 2.77 2.21
CA LYS A 80 12.72 2.91 1.67
C LYS A 80 13.80 2.48 2.65
N ALA A 81 13.59 2.68 3.96
CA ALA A 81 14.53 2.22 4.99
C ALA A 81 14.55 0.68 5.12
N CYS A 82 13.53 -0.01 4.64
CA CYS A 82 13.42 -1.47 4.66
C CYS A 82 13.88 -2.14 3.35
N VAL A 83 14.23 -1.36 2.31
CA VAL A 83 14.72 -1.90 1.04
C VAL A 83 16.13 -2.45 1.24
N MET A 84 16.34 -3.71 0.85
CA MET A 84 17.65 -4.36 0.87
C MET A 84 18.11 -4.63 -0.56
N GLY A 85 19.27 -4.08 -0.94
CA GLY A 85 19.86 -4.29 -2.26
C GLY A 85 19.43 -3.27 -3.32
N ASN A 86 19.49 -3.69 -4.58
CA ASN A 86 19.20 -2.82 -5.72
C ASN A 86 17.70 -2.60 -5.90
N LYS A 87 17.35 -1.41 -6.39
CA LYS A 87 15.95 -1.05 -6.63
C LYS A 87 15.34 -1.89 -7.75
N ASN A 88 14.28 -2.62 -7.42
CA ASN A 88 13.36 -3.25 -8.36
C ASN A 88 12.00 -3.46 -7.67
N ASP A 89 10.95 -3.70 -8.45
CA ASP A 89 9.58 -3.80 -7.93
C ASP A 89 9.43 -4.92 -6.87
N VAL A 90 10.16 -6.03 -7.04
CA VAL A 90 10.17 -7.17 -6.10
C VAL A 90 10.74 -6.76 -4.74
N MET A 91 11.86 -6.03 -4.74
CA MET A 91 12.50 -5.54 -3.52
C MET A 91 11.65 -4.46 -2.85
N ASP A 92 10.97 -3.62 -3.63
CA ASP A 92 10.05 -2.61 -3.11
C ASP A 92 8.84 -3.29 -2.44
N ALA A 93 8.20 -4.29 -3.07
CA ALA A 93 7.11 -5.08 -2.48
C ALA A 93 7.56 -5.86 -1.22
N ARG A 94 8.77 -6.43 -1.24
CA ARG A 94 9.37 -7.09 -0.08
C ARG A 94 9.63 -6.10 1.07
N ALA A 95 10.12 -4.91 0.78
CA ALA A 95 10.33 -3.88 1.79
C ALA A 95 9.00 -3.44 2.43
N ILE A 96 7.94 -3.32 1.64
CA ILE A 96 6.59 -3.06 2.12
C ILE A 96 6.10 -4.20 3.03
N TRP A 97 6.32 -5.46 2.62
CA TRP A 97 5.99 -6.64 3.41
C TRP A 97 6.74 -6.68 4.75
N MET A 98 8.01 -6.31 4.78
CA MET A 98 8.78 -6.18 6.03
C MET A 98 8.24 -5.05 6.90
N ALA A 99 8.02 -3.88 6.30
CA ALA A 99 7.58 -2.68 6.98
C ALA A 99 6.18 -2.82 7.59
N VAL A 100 5.26 -3.53 6.94
CA VAL A 100 3.89 -3.75 7.47
C VAL A 100 3.88 -4.67 8.71
N GLN A 101 4.96 -5.40 8.96
CA GLN A 101 5.08 -6.23 10.16
C GLN A 101 5.67 -5.46 11.35
N GLN A 102 6.30 -4.31 11.09
CA GLN A 102 6.91 -3.49 12.13
C GLN A 102 5.86 -2.63 12.87
N PRO A 103 6.11 -2.30 14.16
CA PRO A 103 5.31 -1.36 14.93
C PRO A 103 5.61 0.08 14.48
N ALA A 104 5.07 0.46 13.33
CA ALA A 104 5.23 1.80 12.74
C ALA A 104 3.88 2.50 12.53
N LYS A 105 3.88 3.83 12.63
CA LYS A 105 2.70 4.68 12.39
C LYS A 105 2.20 4.49 10.96
N ALA A 106 1.00 3.96 10.82
CA ALA A 106 0.33 3.86 9.52
C ALA A 106 -0.18 5.24 9.08
N VAL A 107 -0.21 5.47 7.76
CA VAL A 107 -0.92 6.59 7.17
C VAL A 107 -2.40 6.26 7.18
N ALA A 108 -3.23 7.19 7.64
CA ALA A 108 -4.67 7.00 7.68
C ALA A 108 -5.24 6.82 6.26
N VAL A 109 -6.03 5.77 6.05
CA VAL A 109 -6.87 5.63 4.85
C VAL A 109 -8.01 6.63 4.98
N LYS A 110 -7.98 7.67 4.15
CA LYS A 110 -8.99 8.74 4.13
C LYS A 110 -10.15 8.34 3.21
N THR A 111 -11.36 8.83 3.43
CA THR A 111 -12.47 8.71 2.47
C THR A 111 -12.26 9.62 1.25
N GLU A 112 -13.07 9.45 0.21
CA GLU A 112 -12.99 10.25 -1.03
C GLU A 112 -13.22 11.74 -0.75
N GLU A 113 -14.19 12.04 0.11
CA GLU A 113 -14.54 13.39 0.52
C GLU A 113 -13.41 14.04 1.31
N GLN A 114 -12.78 13.30 2.24
CA GLN A 114 -11.63 13.77 3.01
C GLN A 114 -10.40 13.99 2.13
N GLN A 115 -10.21 13.16 1.09
CA GLN A 115 -9.15 13.35 0.10
C GLN A 115 -9.41 14.59 -0.76
N ALA A 116 -10.66 14.82 -1.19
CA ALA A 116 -11.05 15.98 -1.97
C ALA A 116 -10.88 17.31 -1.22
N VAL A 117 -11.08 17.34 0.10
CA VAL A 117 -10.81 18.52 0.94
C VAL A 117 -9.32 18.82 1.02
N LEU A 118 -8.44 17.81 1.06
CA LEU A 118 -6.99 18.00 1.07
C LEU A 118 -6.46 18.50 -0.28
N HIS A 119 -7.00 18.00 -1.40
CA HIS A 119 -6.70 18.57 -2.72
C HIS A 119 -7.22 20.00 -2.87
N ARG A 120 -8.20 20.42 -2.05
CA ARG A 120 -8.78 21.76 -2.03
C ARG A 120 -8.26 22.67 -0.88
N GLY A 121 -7.09 22.41 -0.30
CA GLY A 121 -6.47 23.37 0.63
C GLY A 121 -4.96 23.21 0.82
N PRO A 122 -4.16 24.30 0.96
CA PRO A 122 -4.37 25.70 0.60
C PRO A 122 -3.46 26.16 -0.56
N GLN A 123 -4.02 26.34 -1.76
CA GLN A 123 -3.46 27.25 -2.78
C GLN A 123 -3.83 28.74 -2.53
N HIS A 124 -4.44 29.04 -1.38
CA HIS A 124 -4.94 30.37 -1.00
C HIS A 124 -4.20 30.99 0.22
N ARG A 125 -2.88 30.81 0.35
CA ARG A 125 -2.08 31.53 1.38
C ARG A 125 -0.83 32.23 0.85
N LEU A 126 -0.73 32.51 -0.44
CA LEU A 126 0.36 33.33 -0.99
C LEU A 126 -0.15 34.57 -1.73
N GLN A 127 -1.15 35.25 -1.16
CA GLN A 127 -1.50 36.59 -1.62
C GLN A 127 -2.12 37.45 -0.51
N GLN A 128 -1.49 37.54 0.67
CA GLN A 128 -1.70 38.64 1.63
C GLN A 128 -0.44 38.86 2.49
N SER A 129 0.70 39.12 1.85
CA SER A 129 1.82 39.80 2.51
C SER A 129 2.64 40.54 1.46
N TRP A 130 2.01 41.57 0.90
CA TRP A 130 2.63 42.77 0.32
C TRP A 130 1.53 43.82 0.36
N ILE A 131 1.54 44.60 1.44
CA ILE A 131 1.22 46.03 1.63
C ILE A 131 1.30 46.27 3.13
#